data_AF-A0A849PGM4-F1
#
_entry.id   AF-A0A849PGM4-F1
#
_cell.length_a   1.000
_cell.length_b   1.000
_cell.length_c   1.000
_cell.angle_alpha   90.00
_cell.angle_beta   90.00
_cell.angle_gamma   90.00
#
_symmetry.space_group_name_H-M   'P 1'
#
loop_
_entity.id
_entity.type
_entity.pdbx_description
1 polymer ?
#
loop_
_entity_poly.entity_id
_entity_poly.type
_entity_poly.pdbx_seq_one_letter_code
_entity_poly.pdbx_strand_id
1 'polypeptide(L)'
;MIPDPRLATYPFTSDATAYVRDLGIPIPDLLEKHVYARARRRGMDRVIQAIEGGIKSNTEIPSELELLSYPIARMIVSCVNDDYLIRRYALAEAKAVHESLGTEQRDFLIAMGQEFGMRPTPSEQGFKMHFAEYVRYANRMHAPVWKLVNRRLYHGSVLLSLREFRRLLQEAIRDHIQQDLPLAVPPEIC
;
A
#
# COMPACT_ATOMS: atom_id res chain seq x y z
N MET A 1 -9.40 19.14 12.58
CA MET A 1 -9.81 18.84 11.19
C MET A 1 -9.91 17.33 11.08
N ILE A 2 -11.04 16.77 10.66
CA ILE A 2 -11.18 15.32 10.53
C ILE A 2 -10.35 14.91 9.30
N PRO A 3 -9.42 13.94 9.41
CA PRO A 3 -8.63 13.51 8.26
C PRO A 3 -9.54 12.96 7.15
N ASP A 4 -9.20 13.21 5.89
CA ASP A 4 -9.85 12.52 4.77
C ASP A 4 -9.73 11.00 5.04
N PRO A 5 -10.86 10.25 5.12
CA PRO A 5 -10.83 8.82 5.38
C PRO A 5 -9.89 8.04 4.45
N ARG A 6 -9.66 8.55 3.23
CA ARG A 6 -8.72 7.97 2.27
C ARG A 6 -7.28 7.93 2.77
N LEU A 7 -6.86 8.84 3.64
CA LEU A 7 -5.50 8.76 4.23
C LEU A 7 -5.32 7.48 5.04
N ALA A 8 -6.36 7.05 5.77
CA ALA A 8 -6.33 5.78 6.51
C ALA A 8 -6.44 4.56 5.60
N THR A 9 -7.13 4.68 4.46
CA THR A 9 -7.21 3.62 3.44
C THR A 9 -5.89 3.44 2.69
N TYR A 10 -5.18 4.54 2.42
CA TYR A 10 -3.94 4.57 1.64
C TYR A 10 -2.79 5.18 2.48
N PRO A 11 -2.38 4.55 3.59
CA PRO A 11 -1.49 5.18 4.56
C PRO A 11 -0.02 5.26 4.11
N PHE A 12 0.30 4.69 2.95
CA PHE A 12 1.62 4.69 2.31
C PHE A 12 1.78 5.82 1.28
N THR A 13 0.74 6.62 1.04
CA THR A 13 0.85 7.75 0.11
C THR A 13 1.69 8.88 0.71
N SER A 14 2.24 9.69 -0.18
CA SER A 14 2.92 10.94 0.13
C SER A 14 2.03 11.90 0.93
N ASP A 15 0.75 12.01 0.59
CA ASP A 15 -0.24 12.81 1.32
C ASP A 15 -0.46 12.28 2.74
N ALA A 16 -0.62 10.97 2.92
CA ALA A 16 -0.78 10.36 4.25
C ALA A 16 0.49 10.55 5.10
N THR A 17 1.66 10.40 4.47
CA THR A 17 2.96 10.61 5.12
C THR A 17 3.14 12.07 5.55
N ALA A 18 2.77 13.03 4.69
CA ALA A 18 2.83 14.46 5.00
C ALA A 18 1.88 14.80 6.15
N TYR A 19 0.65 14.29 6.11
CA TYR A 19 -0.32 14.50 7.19
C TYR A 19 0.20 13.99 8.54
N VAL A 20 0.73 12.76 8.61
CA VAL A 20 1.29 12.22 9.86
C VAL A 20 2.47 13.03 10.36
N ARG A 21 3.32 13.54 9.45
CA ARG A 21 4.44 14.42 9.80
C ARG A 21 3.95 15.74 10.39
N ASP A 22 2.92 16.34 9.80
CA ASP A 22 2.37 17.63 10.20
C ASP A 22 1.62 17.57 11.55
N LEU A 23 1.15 16.38 11.97
CA LEU A 23 0.64 16.18 13.33
C LEU A 23 1.72 16.41 14.39
N GLY A 24 3.01 16.30 14.02
CA GLY A 24 4.13 16.59 14.92
C GLY A 24 4.18 15.71 16.17
N ILE A 25 3.60 14.51 16.11
CA ILE A 25 3.52 13.60 17.27
C ILE A 25 4.90 13.00 17.53
N PRO A 26 5.49 13.22 18.71
CA PRO A 26 6.75 12.57 19.08
C PRO A 26 6.57 11.05 19.15
N ILE A 27 7.60 10.29 18.74
CA ILE A 27 7.55 8.83 18.80
C ILE A 27 7.28 8.31 20.24
N PRO A 28 7.93 8.83 21.31
CA PRO A 28 7.62 8.39 22.67
C PRO A 28 6.15 8.57 23.04
N ASP A 29 5.54 9.68 22.60
CA ASP A 29 4.12 9.93 22.83
C ASP A 29 3.26 8.85 22.17
N LEU A 30 3.54 8.50 20.90
CA LEU A 30 2.84 7.46 20.16
C LEU A 30 2.93 6.09 20.84
N LEU A 31 4.08 5.80 21.47
CA LEU A 31 4.37 4.53 22.13
C LEU A 31 3.78 4.43 23.54
N GLU A 32 3.73 5.54 24.28
CA GLU A 32 3.42 5.52 25.71
C GLU A 32 2.01 6.07 26.02
N LYS A 33 1.63 7.20 25.42
CA LYS A 33 0.39 7.90 25.81
C LYS A 33 -0.85 7.05 25.56
N HIS A 34 -1.77 7.08 26.51
CA HIS A 34 -3.02 6.30 26.47
C HIS A 34 -3.90 6.63 25.27
N VAL A 35 -3.87 7.88 24.79
CA VAL A 35 -4.66 8.32 23.61
C VAL A 35 -4.35 7.49 22.35
N TYR A 36 -3.12 6.98 22.22
CA TYR A 36 -2.69 6.17 21.09
C TYR A 36 -2.72 4.66 21.35
N ALA A 37 -3.22 4.21 22.52
CA ALA A 37 -3.27 2.78 22.85
C ALA A 37 -4.07 1.96 21.84
N ARG A 38 -5.14 2.54 21.27
CA ARG A 38 -5.93 1.89 20.20
C ARG A 38 -5.17 1.78 18.89
N ALA A 39 -4.40 2.81 18.51
CA ALA A 39 -3.53 2.77 17.33
C ALA A 39 -2.43 1.71 17.50
N ARG A 40 -1.84 1.57 18.70
CA ARG A 40 -0.85 0.51 19.00
C ARG A 40 -1.44 -0.89 18.88
N ARG A 41 -2.58 -1.13 19.52
CA ARG A 41 -3.30 -2.40 19.42
C ARG A 41 -3.60 -2.72 17.95
N ARG A 42 -4.14 -1.74 17.22
CA ARG A 42 -4.44 -1.89 15.81
C ARG A 42 -3.20 -2.18 14.96
N GLY A 43 -2.07 -1.51 15.23
CA GLY A 43 -0.81 -1.77 14.54
C GLY A 43 -0.34 -3.19 14.74
N MET A 44 -0.41 -3.71 15.97
CA MET A 44 -0.15 -5.13 16.26
C MET A 44 -1.14 -6.04 15.51
N ASP A 45 -2.44 -5.72 15.53
CA ASP A 45 -3.46 -6.50 14.81
C ASP A 45 -3.17 -6.57 13.31
N ARG A 46 -2.68 -5.49 12.67
CA ARG A 46 -2.28 -5.50 11.25
C ARG A 46 -1.16 -6.50 10.99
N VAL A 47 -0.15 -6.53 11.86
CA VAL A 47 0.99 -7.46 11.74
C VAL A 47 0.51 -8.90 11.90
N ILE A 48 -0.31 -9.18 12.91
CA ILE A 48 -0.90 -10.52 13.13
C ILE A 48 -1.77 -10.93 11.95
N GLN A 49 -2.67 -10.07 11.49
CA GLN A 49 -3.55 -10.31 10.34
C GLN A 49 -2.76 -10.54 9.04
N ALA A 50 -1.63 -9.86 8.85
CA ALA A 50 -0.76 -10.12 7.71
C ALA A 50 -0.16 -11.53 7.74
N ILE A 51 0.15 -12.04 8.93
CA ILE A 51 0.59 -13.43 9.12
C ILE A 51 -0.59 -14.39 8.86
N GLU A 52 -1.80 -14.05 9.30
CA GLU A 52 -3.00 -14.88 9.12
C GLU A 52 -3.56 -14.89 7.68
N GLY A 53 -3.12 -13.97 6.82
CA GLY A 53 -3.36 -14.02 5.38
C GLY A 53 -4.01 -12.77 4.77
N GLY A 54 -4.40 -11.78 5.57
CA GLY A 54 -4.94 -10.52 5.06
C GLY A 54 -5.36 -9.54 6.15
N ILE A 55 -5.07 -8.26 5.91
CA ILE A 55 -5.45 -7.16 6.80
C ILE A 55 -6.87 -6.70 6.46
N LYS A 56 -7.71 -6.57 7.49
CA LYS A 56 -9.06 -6.02 7.35
C LYS A 56 -9.06 -4.56 7.74
N SER A 57 -9.85 -3.74 7.05
CA SER A 57 -10.10 -2.37 7.50
C SER A 57 -10.85 -2.39 8.83
N ASN A 58 -10.45 -1.51 9.77
CA ASN A 58 -11.12 -1.36 11.05
C ASN A 58 -11.86 -0.01 11.09
N THR A 59 -13.19 -0.06 10.97
CA THR A 59 -14.04 1.13 11.02
C THR A 59 -14.54 1.46 12.43
N GLU A 60 -14.16 0.66 13.44
CA GLU A 60 -14.56 0.86 14.84
C GLU A 60 -13.68 1.90 15.56
N ILE A 61 -12.51 2.21 14.98
CA ILE A 61 -11.60 3.24 15.49
C ILE A 61 -11.66 4.49 14.60
N PRO A 62 -11.43 5.69 15.16
CA PRO A 62 -11.32 6.91 14.37
C PRO A 62 -10.27 6.78 13.26
N SER A 63 -10.53 7.35 12.08
CA SER A 63 -9.63 7.27 10.92
C SER A 63 -8.20 7.75 11.22
N GLU A 64 -8.04 8.71 12.12
CA GLU A 64 -6.72 9.15 12.58
C GLU A 64 -5.93 8.04 13.31
N LEU A 65 -6.61 7.26 14.17
CA LEU A 65 -5.97 6.14 14.86
C LEU A 65 -5.72 4.96 13.93
N GLU A 66 -6.59 4.74 12.94
CA GLU A 66 -6.35 3.76 11.87
C GLU A 66 -5.15 4.15 11.02
N LEU A 67 -5.02 5.43 10.64
CA LEU A 67 -3.85 5.95 9.94
C LEU A 67 -2.57 5.77 10.77
N LEU A 68 -2.58 6.16 12.06
CA LEU A 68 -1.42 6.00 12.95
C LEU A 68 -1.05 4.54 13.23
N SER A 69 -1.97 3.60 13.04
CA SER A 69 -1.67 2.17 13.20
C SER A 69 -0.69 1.65 12.14
N TYR A 70 -0.62 2.28 10.97
CA TYR A 70 0.29 1.89 9.88
C TYR A 70 1.77 2.12 10.21
N PRO A 71 2.22 3.34 10.62
CA PRO A 71 3.61 3.53 11.03
C PRO A 71 3.98 2.67 12.25
N ILE A 72 3.04 2.41 13.18
CA ILE A 72 3.28 1.49 14.30
C ILE A 72 3.53 0.06 13.82
N ALA A 73 2.70 -0.46 12.90
CA ALA A 73 2.91 -1.78 12.32
C ALA A 73 4.26 -1.89 11.60
N ARG A 74 4.65 -0.85 10.85
CA ARG A 74 5.96 -0.78 10.21
C ARG A 74 7.12 -0.78 11.21
N MET A 75 7.00 -0.07 12.34
CA MET A 75 8.00 -0.13 13.40
C MET A 75 8.14 -1.54 13.96
N ILE A 76 7.01 -2.21 14.28
CA ILE A 76 7.02 -3.59 14.78
C ILE A 76 7.72 -4.54 13.80
N VAL A 77 7.32 -4.51 12.53
CA VAL A 77 7.90 -5.35 11.47
C VAL A 77 9.39 -5.07 11.29
N SER A 78 9.81 -3.82 11.42
CA SER A 78 11.22 -3.41 11.31
C SER A 78 12.04 -3.85 12.51
N CYS A 79 11.51 -3.79 13.73
CA CYS A 79 12.19 -4.28 14.92
C CYS A 79 12.39 -5.81 14.89
N VAL A 80 11.41 -6.57 14.38
CA VAL A 80 11.56 -8.02 14.20
C VAL A 80 12.60 -8.33 13.11
N ASN A 81 12.68 -7.48 12.08
CA ASN A 81 13.64 -7.56 10.98
C ASN A 81 13.72 -8.95 10.32
N ASP A 82 12.56 -9.60 10.17
CA ASP A 82 12.44 -10.88 9.48
C ASP A 82 11.96 -10.65 8.04
N ASP A 83 12.80 -11.08 7.10
CA ASP A 83 12.59 -10.97 5.65
C ASP A 83 11.24 -11.55 5.19
N TYR A 84 10.82 -12.65 5.81
CA TYR A 84 9.57 -13.31 5.46
C TYR A 84 8.36 -12.54 5.99
N LEU A 85 8.43 -12.01 7.21
CA LEU A 85 7.43 -11.13 7.79
C LEU A 85 7.29 -9.84 6.99
N ILE A 86 8.39 -9.19 6.60
CA ILE A 86 8.38 -7.99 5.75
C ILE A 86 7.61 -8.25 4.45
N ARG A 87 7.96 -9.35 3.74
CA ARG A 87 7.29 -9.74 2.50
C ARG A 87 5.80 -10.06 2.69
N ARG A 88 5.44 -10.74 3.78
CA ARG A 88 4.03 -11.04 4.11
C ARG A 88 3.25 -9.78 4.43
N TYR A 89 3.81 -8.90 5.25
CA TYR A 89 3.21 -7.63 5.64
C TYR A 89 2.93 -6.74 4.42
N ALA A 90 3.94 -6.51 3.57
CA ALA A 90 3.79 -5.70 2.36
C ALA A 90 2.72 -6.28 1.40
N LEU A 91 2.67 -7.61 1.24
CA LEU A 91 1.64 -8.26 0.43
C LEU A 91 0.23 -8.10 1.02
N ALA A 92 0.09 -8.25 2.34
CA ALA A 92 -1.19 -8.15 3.02
C ALA A 92 -1.75 -6.72 2.96
N GLU A 93 -0.88 -5.72 3.15
CA GLU A 93 -1.23 -4.30 3.00
C GLU A 93 -1.69 -3.98 1.57
N ALA A 94 -0.93 -4.40 0.58
CA ALA A 94 -1.31 -4.18 -0.82
C ALA A 94 -2.63 -4.88 -1.19
N LYS A 95 -2.87 -6.08 -0.68
CA LYS A 95 -4.15 -6.79 -0.86
C LYS A 95 -5.32 -6.07 -0.21
N ALA A 96 -5.16 -5.58 1.02
CA ALA A 96 -6.21 -4.87 1.74
C ALA A 96 -6.69 -3.65 0.93
N VAL A 97 -5.75 -2.93 0.33
CA VAL A 97 -6.06 -1.76 -0.50
C VAL A 97 -6.62 -2.10 -1.88
N HIS A 98 -6.27 -3.26 -2.46
CA HIS A 98 -6.80 -3.68 -3.76
C HIS A 98 -8.33 -3.70 -3.79
N GLU A 99 -8.96 -4.10 -2.69
CA GLU A 99 -10.42 -4.09 -2.56
C GLU A 99 -10.98 -2.66 -2.60
N SER A 100 -10.35 -1.73 -1.87
CA SER A 100 -10.73 -0.30 -1.87
C SER A 100 -10.52 0.36 -3.23
N LEU A 101 -9.48 -0.01 -3.98
CA LEU A 101 -9.28 0.44 -5.36
C LEU A 101 -10.43 0.01 -6.30
N GLY A 102 -11.22 -0.98 -5.89
CA GLY A 102 -12.38 -1.46 -6.62
C GLY A 102 -13.47 -0.41 -6.83
N THR A 103 -13.60 0.52 -5.89
CA THR A 103 -14.64 1.56 -5.86
C THR A 103 -14.16 2.94 -6.33
N GLU A 104 -12.86 3.07 -6.62
CA GLU A 104 -12.26 4.35 -6.99
C GLU A 104 -12.47 4.72 -8.46
N GLN A 105 -12.52 6.03 -8.72
CA GLN A 105 -12.70 6.56 -10.07
C GLN A 105 -11.42 6.44 -10.90
N ARG A 106 -11.55 6.48 -12.24
CA ARG A 106 -10.41 6.31 -13.16
C ARG A 106 -9.31 7.35 -12.92
N ASP A 107 -9.68 8.60 -12.67
CA ASP A 107 -8.72 9.68 -12.46
C ASP A 107 -7.89 9.46 -11.19
N PHE A 108 -8.51 8.95 -10.13
CA PHE A 108 -7.82 8.56 -8.91
C PHE A 108 -6.84 7.42 -9.15
N LEU A 109 -7.25 6.39 -9.88
CA LEU A 109 -6.39 5.26 -10.23
C LEU A 109 -5.16 5.71 -11.04
N ILE A 110 -5.30 6.70 -11.92
CA ILE A 110 -4.19 7.29 -12.68
C ILE A 110 -3.23 8.02 -11.74
N ALA A 111 -3.76 8.90 -10.89
CA ALA A 111 -2.96 9.66 -9.92
C ALA A 111 -2.19 8.72 -8.98
N MET A 112 -2.85 7.69 -8.47
CA MET A 112 -2.21 6.68 -7.62
C MET A 112 -1.16 5.86 -8.37
N GLY A 113 -1.41 5.52 -9.65
CA GLY A 113 -0.39 4.91 -10.50
C GLY A 113 0.86 5.79 -10.62
N GLN A 114 0.67 7.08 -10.87
CA GLN A 114 1.76 8.05 -11.01
C GLN A 114 2.58 8.18 -9.73
N GLU A 115 1.94 8.14 -8.56
CA GLU A 115 2.60 8.13 -7.27
C GLU A 115 3.61 6.98 -7.12
N PHE A 116 3.31 5.79 -7.67
CA PHE A 116 4.21 4.63 -7.65
C PHE A 116 5.02 4.46 -8.95
N GLY A 117 5.23 5.56 -9.68
CA GLY A 117 6.08 5.62 -10.87
C GLY A 117 5.47 4.99 -12.13
N MET A 118 4.17 4.66 -12.10
CA MET A 118 3.44 4.15 -13.26
C MET A 118 2.94 5.30 -14.14
N ARG A 119 2.86 5.09 -15.45
CA ARG A 119 2.39 6.08 -16.44
C ARG A 119 1.24 5.50 -17.29
N PRO A 120 0.10 5.17 -16.67
CA PRO A 120 -1.06 4.70 -17.42
C PRO A 120 -1.62 5.84 -18.29
N THR A 121 -1.99 5.51 -19.53
CA THR A 121 -2.76 6.42 -20.40
C THR A 121 -4.20 5.92 -20.49
N PRO A 122 -5.22 6.79 -20.34
CA PRO A 122 -6.61 6.39 -20.52
C PRO A 122 -6.87 5.77 -21.91
N SER A 123 -7.82 4.84 -21.97
CA SER A 123 -8.39 4.30 -23.20
C SER A 123 -9.88 4.03 -23.02
N GLU A 124 -10.58 3.73 -24.11
CA GLU A 124 -12.02 3.46 -24.08
C GLU A 124 -12.41 2.38 -23.05
N GLN A 125 -11.66 1.26 -23.02
CA GLN A 125 -11.96 0.08 -22.20
C GLN A 125 -11.12 -0.04 -20.92
N GLY A 126 -10.32 0.98 -20.59
CA GLY A 126 -9.43 0.95 -19.43
C GLY A 126 -8.19 1.81 -19.64
N PHE A 127 -7.00 1.19 -19.64
CA PHE A 127 -5.72 1.86 -19.71
C PHE A 127 -4.80 1.27 -20.78
N LYS A 128 -3.83 2.07 -21.22
CA LYS A 128 -2.68 1.63 -22.01
C LYS A 128 -1.41 1.88 -21.21
N MET A 129 -0.45 0.98 -21.35
CA MET A 129 0.85 1.08 -20.71
C MET A 129 1.93 0.58 -21.66
N HIS A 130 3.06 1.29 -21.73
CA HIS A 130 4.18 0.84 -22.56
C HIS A 130 4.67 -0.55 -22.10
N PHE A 131 5.01 -1.43 -23.04
CA PHE A 131 5.30 -2.84 -22.72
C PHE A 131 6.45 -3.01 -21.71
N ALA A 132 7.47 -2.15 -21.76
CA ALA A 132 8.60 -2.23 -20.83
C ALA A 132 8.19 -1.92 -19.38
N GLU A 133 7.25 -0.99 -19.21
CA GLU A 133 6.69 -0.65 -17.91
C GLU A 133 5.74 -1.74 -17.43
N TYR A 134 4.90 -2.27 -18.31
CA TYR A 134 4.04 -3.41 -18.01
C TYR A 134 4.84 -4.61 -17.47
N VAL A 135 5.94 -4.98 -18.15
CA VAL A 135 6.79 -6.11 -17.73
C VAL A 135 7.40 -5.86 -16.36
N ARG A 136 7.80 -4.61 -16.05
CA ARG A 136 8.37 -4.25 -14.74
C ARG A 136 7.42 -4.62 -13.60
N TYR A 137 6.16 -4.24 -13.68
CA TYR A 137 5.16 -4.50 -12.64
C TYR A 137 4.52 -5.90 -12.74
N ALA A 138 4.55 -6.52 -13.92
CA ALA A 138 3.98 -7.85 -14.13
C ALA A 138 4.93 -9.02 -13.84
N ASN A 139 6.22 -8.77 -13.64
CA ASN A 139 7.25 -9.83 -13.56
C ASN A 139 6.97 -10.89 -12.47
N ARG A 140 6.44 -10.50 -11.31
CA ARG A 140 6.08 -11.36 -10.17
C ARG A 140 4.75 -12.10 -10.36
N MET A 141 4.01 -11.80 -11.42
CA MET A 141 2.75 -12.45 -11.71
C MET A 141 2.98 -13.67 -12.62
N HIS A 142 2.86 -14.85 -12.01
CA HIS A 142 3.17 -16.12 -12.68
C HIS A 142 2.05 -16.60 -13.60
N ALA A 143 0.80 -16.21 -13.37
CA ALA A 143 -0.32 -16.68 -14.19
C ALA A 143 -0.14 -16.28 -15.67
N PRO A 144 -0.43 -17.18 -16.63
CA PRO A 144 -0.15 -16.97 -18.06
C PRO A 144 -0.71 -15.66 -18.64
N VAL A 145 -1.85 -15.19 -18.14
CA VAL A 145 -2.50 -13.93 -18.57
C VAL A 145 -1.64 -12.68 -18.37
N TRP A 146 -0.63 -12.74 -17.51
CA TRP A 146 0.31 -11.65 -17.22
C TRP A 146 1.60 -11.71 -18.04
N LYS A 147 1.83 -12.79 -18.79
CA LYS A 147 3.03 -12.91 -19.61
C LYS A 147 2.87 -12.05 -20.86
N LEU A 148 3.86 -11.21 -21.15
CA LEU A 148 3.82 -10.30 -22.30
C LEU A 148 3.52 -11.02 -23.62
N VAL A 149 4.05 -12.23 -23.80
CA VAL A 149 3.79 -13.09 -24.97
C VAL A 149 2.30 -13.42 -25.18
N ASN A 150 1.48 -13.32 -24.12
CA ASN A 150 0.04 -13.56 -24.16
C ASN A 150 -0.76 -12.24 -24.16
N ARG A 151 -0.12 -11.09 -24.36
CA ARG A 151 -0.76 -9.77 -24.42
C ARG A 151 -0.85 -9.27 -25.85
N ARG A 152 -1.92 -8.53 -26.14
CA ARG A 152 -2.03 -7.75 -27.38
C ARG A 152 -1.22 -6.46 -27.21
N LEU A 153 -0.27 -6.26 -28.13
CA LEU A 153 0.53 -5.05 -28.24
C LEU A 153 0.02 -4.20 -29.40
N TYR A 154 -0.17 -2.91 -29.14
CA TYR A 154 -0.55 -1.93 -30.14
C TYR A 154 0.34 -0.70 -29.98
N HIS A 155 1.14 -0.37 -31.01
CA HIS A 155 2.15 0.69 -30.98
C HIS A 155 3.00 0.68 -29.68
N GLY A 156 3.56 -0.49 -29.33
CA GLY A 156 4.42 -0.64 -28.15
C GLY A 156 3.68 -0.59 -26.80
N SER A 157 2.35 -0.55 -26.80
CA SER A 157 1.55 -0.49 -25.57
C SER A 157 0.68 -1.72 -25.39
N VAL A 158 0.58 -2.18 -24.14
CA VAL A 158 -0.36 -3.22 -23.69
C VAL A 158 -1.67 -2.55 -23.29
N LEU A 159 -2.79 -3.08 -23.77
CA LEU A 159 -4.12 -2.70 -23.30
C LEU A 159 -4.45 -3.43 -21.99
N LEU A 160 -5.00 -2.69 -21.04
CA LEU A 160 -5.32 -3.14 -19.69
C LEU A 160 -6.77 -2.77 -19.37
N SER A 161 -7.56 -3.73 -18.94
CA SER A 161 -8.84 -3.45 -18.27
C SER A 161 -8.60 -2.75 -16.92
N LEU A 162 -9.66 -2.15 -16.34
CA LEU A 162 -9.57 -1.58 -14.99
C LEU A 162 -9.09 -2.61 -13.96
N ARG A 163 -9.61 -3.84 -14.03
CA ARG A 163 -9.22 -4.93 -13.12
C ARG A 163 -7.74 -5.26 -13.24
N GLU A 164 -7.21 -5.30 -14.45
CA GLU A 164 -5.79 -5.59 -14.67
C GLU A 164 -4.90 -4.45 -14.19
N PHE A 165 -5.30 -3.20 -14.44
CA PHE A 165 -4.55 -2.05 -13.96
C PHE A 165 -4.50 -2.00 -12.43
N ARG A 166 -5.63 -2.19 -11.73
CA ARG A 166 -5.66 -2.27 -10.25
C ARG A 166 -4.77 -3.39 -9.71
N ARG A 167 -4.63 -4.50 -10.45
CA ARG A 167 -3.78 -5.62 -10.05
C ARG A 167 -2.29 -5.30 -10.26
N LEU A 168 -1.93 -4.57 -11.30
CA LEU A 168 -0.57 -4.02 -11.46
C LEU A 168 -0.25 -2.99 -10.37
N LEU A 169 -1.20 -2.10 -10.08
CA LEU A 169 -1.08 -1.10 -9.03
C LEU A 169 -0.86 -1.74 -7.66
N GLN A 170 -1.55 -2.86 -7.38
CA GLN A 170 -1.30 -3.64 -6.17
C GLN A 170 0.15 -4.15 -6.07
N GLU A 171 0.75 -4.65 -7.16
CA GLU A 171 2.16 -5.06 -7.12
C GLU A 171 3.11 -3.86 -6.98
N ALA A 172 2.80 -2.72 -7.59
CA ALA A 172 3.58 -1.49 -7.40
C ALA A 172 3.55 -1.01 -5.94
N ILE A 173 2.37 -1.00 -5.30
CA ILE A 173 2.20 -0.65 -3.88
C ILE A 173 2.96 -1.64 -2.99
N ARG A 174 2.85 -2.94 -3.27
CA ARG A 174 3.58 -3.98 -2.53
C ARG A 174 5.08 -3.74 -2.60
N ASP A 175 5.60 -3.45 -3.79
CA ASP A 175 7.02 -3.21 -4.00
C ASP A 175 7.49 -1.97 -3.24
N HIS A 176 6.71 -0.91 -3.28
CA HIS A 176 6.98 0.31 -2.53
C HIS A 176 7.05 0.06 -1.01
N ILE A 177 6.02 -0.56 -0.42
CA ILE A 177 5.99 -0.86 1.03
C ILE A 177 7.17 -1.77 1.42
N GLN A 178 7.50 -2.75 0.59
CA GLN A 178 8.59 -3.68 0.87
C GLN A 178 9.97 -3.00 0.77
N GLN A 179 10.17 -2.09 -0.18
CA GLN A 179 11.42 -1.36 -0.36
C GLN A 179 11.70 -0.40 0.80
N ASP A 180 10.65 0.14 1.41
CA ASP A 180 10.77 1.05 2.55
C ASP A 180 10.88 0.32 3.92
N LEU A 181 11.10 -1.00 3.91
CA LEU A 181 11.30 -1.82 5.11
C LEU A 181 12.60 -2.63 4.99
N PRO A 182 13.36 -2.81 6.10
CA PRO A 182 13.07 -2.30 7.45
C PRO A 182 13.33 -0.78 7.58
N LEU A 183 12.59 -0.14 8.48
CA LEU A 183 12.88 1.22 8.94
C LEU A 183 14.11 1.22 9.86
N ALA A 184 14.85 2.33 9.85
CA ALA A 184 15.90 2.60 10.84
C ALA A 184 15.26 2.98 12.18
N VAL A 185 14.82 1.98 12.95
CA VAL A 185 14.25 2.16 14.29
C VAL A 185 15.38 2.13 15.33
N PRO A 186 15.48 3.13 16.24
CA PRO A 186 16.45 3.11 17.32
C PRO A 186 16.35 1.85 18.20
N PRO A 187 17.47 1.25 18.64
CA PRO A 187 17.46 0.04 19.46
C PRO A 187 16.73 0.17 20.80
N GLU A 188 16.51 1.39 21.31
CA GLU A 188 15.79 1.63 22.56
C GLU A 188 14.26 1.51 22.40
N ILE A 189 13.78 1.52 21.15
CA ILE A 189 12.36 1.38 20.80
C ILE A 189 12.00 -0.08 20.50
N CYS A 190 12.99 -0.85 20.05
CA CYS A 190 12.91 -2.30 19.99
C CYS A 190 13.33 -2.90 21.35
#